data_AF-A0A8S0VZ62-F1
#
_entry.id   AF-A0A8S0VZ62-F1
#
_cell.length_a   1.000
_cell.length_b   1.000
_cell.length_c   1.000
_cell.angle_alpha   90.00
_cell.angle_beta   90.00
_cell.angle_gamma   90.00
#
_symmetry.space_group_name_H-M   'P 1'
#
loop_
_entity.id
_entity.type
_entity.pdbx_description
1 polymer ?
#
loop_
_entity_poly.entity_id
_entity_poly.type
_entity_poly.pdbx_seq_one_letter_code
_entity_poly.pdbx_strand_id
1 'polypeptide(L)'
;MYLGLIDESETAEQAAIRELHEETGYKATRTLQISPVVVSDPGMTNANMQLVVVSVDMDDQLEIPDPKLEAGEFIVTKVVELAELKATLENYDKEVRLVVHETMSL
;
A
#
# COMPACT_ATOMS: atom_id res chain seq x y z
N MET A 1 0.84 -4.59 -1.80
CA MET A 1 -0.07 -3.43 -1.73
C MET A 1 -1.27 -3.87 -0.91
N TYR A 2 -1.43 -3.34 0.29
CA TYR A 2 -2.61 -3.56 1.12
C TYR A 2 -3.59 -2.40 0.89
N LEU A 3 -4.87 -2.62 1.19
CA LEU A 3 -5.94 -1.64 0.98
C LEU A 3 -6.64 -1.44 2.32
N GLY A 4 -6.35 -0.31 2.98
CA GLY A 4 -7.07 0.12 4.17
C GLY A 4 -8.41 0.75 3.85
N LEU A 5 -9.36 0.63 4.78
CA LEU A 5 -10.66 1.30 4.68
C LEU A 5 -10.56 2.72 5.21
N ILE A 6 -11.37 3.61 4.63
CA ILE A 6 -11.49 5.00 5.12
C ILE A 6 -12.54 5.03 6.22
N ASP A 7 -12.16 5.49 7.41
CA ASP A 7 -13.10 5.69 8.51
C ASP A 7 -14.02 6.90 8.27
N GLU A 8 -15.18 6.93 8.95
CA GLU A 8 -16.26 7.92 8.71
C GLU A 8 -15.80 9.39 8.79
N SER A 9 -14.77 9.69 9.59
CA SER A 9 -14.24 11.03 9.77
C SER A 9 -12.92 11.31 9.03
N GLU A 10 -12.43 10.36 8.24
CA GLU A 10 -11.13 10.46 7.56
C GLU A 10 -11.27 10.90 6.10
N THR A 11 -10.30 11.68 5.64
CA THR A 11 -10.04 11.80 4.20
C THR A 11 -9.24 10.59 3.71
N ALA A 12 -9.27 10.31 2.40
CA ALA A 12 -8.44 9.26 1.82
C ALA A 12 -6.94 9.42 2.12
N GLU A 13 -6.46 10.67 2.19
CA GLU A 13 -5.08 10.99 2.58
C GLU A 13 -4.79 10.61 4.04
N GLN A 14 -5.70 10.93 4.96
CA GLN A 14 -5.54 10.61 6.38
C GLN A 14 -5.51 9.10 6.61
N ALA A 15 -6.46 8.38 5.99
CA ALA A 15 -6.50 6.92 6.04
C ALA A 15 -5.21 6.31 5.48
N ALA A 16 -4.75 6.74 4.29
CA ALA A 16 -3.53 6.21 3.70
C ALA A 16 -2.27 6.44 4.57
N ILE A 17 -2.17 7.58 5.25
CA ILE A 17 -1.06 7.88 6.16
C ILE A 17 -1.14 7.03 7.44
N ARG A 18 -2.34 6.83 7.99
CA ARG A 18 -2.59 5.98 9.17
C ARG A 18 -2.23 4.54 8.88
N GLU A 19 -2.82 3.96 7.83
CA GLU A 19 -2.64 2.56 7.40
C GLU A 19 -1.17 2.28 7.08
N LEU A 20 -0.47 3.18 6.37
CA LEU A 20 0.98 3.04 6.13
C LEU A 20 1.75 2.87 7.44
N HIS A 21 1.47 3.69 8.44
CA HIS A 21 2.17 3.63 9.72
C HIS A 21 1.76 2.41 10.56
N GLU A 22 0.51 1.97 10.49
CA GLU A 22 0.02 0.76 11.17
C GLU A 22 0.64 -0.51 10.56
N GLU A 23 0.67 -0.62 9.24
CA GLU A 23 1.11 -1.85 8.57
C GLU A 23 2.61 -1.98 8.38
N THR A 24 3.34 -0.85 8.37
CA THR A 24 4.78 -0.84 8.02
C THR A 24 5.65 -0.10 9.05
N GLY A 25 5.04 0.65 9.96
CA GLY A 25 5.73 1.54 10.89
C GLY A 25 6.37 2.78 10.25
N TYR A 26 6.37 2.92 8.92
CA TYR A 26 6.88 4.10 8.23
C TYR A 26 6.01 5.33 8.47
N LYS A 27 6.65 6.51 8.49
CA LYS A 27 5.96 7.79 8.61
C LYS A 27 6.06 8.54 7.30
N ALA A 28 4.91 8.84 6.72
CA ALA A 28 4.84 9.69 5.54
C ALA A 28 5.39 11.09 5.87
N THR A 29 6.30 11.59 5.05
CA THR A 29 6.82 12.95 5.15
C THR A 29 6.00 13.93 4.32
N ARG A 30 5.44 13.47 3.20
CA ARG A 30 4.61 14.29 2.33
C ARG A 30 3.71 13.47 1.41
N THR A 31 2.48 13.92 1.19
CA THR A 31 1.63 13.41 0.11
C THR A 31 2.04 14.00 -1.23
N LEU A 32 2.32 13.13 -2.20
CA LEU A 32 2.75 13.50 -3.54
C LEU A 32 1.57 13.59 -4.50
N GLN A 33 0.64 12.64 -4.42
CA GLN A 33 -0.50 12.55 -5.32
C GLN A 33 -1.67 11.82 -4.67
N ILE A 34 -2.89 12.25 -5.00
CA ILE A 34 -4.13 11.54 -4.68
C ILE A 34 -4.90 11.40 -6.00
N SER A 35 -5.26 10.17 -6.38
CA SER A 35 -6.08 9.95 -7.57
C SER A 35 -7.53 10.39 -7.34
N PRO A 36 -8.31 10.64 -8.42
CA PRO A 36 -9.77 10.59 -8.33
C PRO A 36 -10.24 9.21 -7.83
N VAL A 37 -11.52 9.12 -7.47
CA VAL A 37 -12.15 7.83 -7.13
C VAL A 37 -12.12 6.89 -8.33
N VAL A 38 -11.58 5.70 -8.14
CA VAL A 38 -11.51 4.61 -9.13
C VAL A 38 -12.43 3.49 -8.69
N VAL A 39 -13.30 3.02 -9.59
CA VAL A 39 -14.21 1.89 -9.30
C VAL A 39 -13.47 0.58 -9.53
N SER A 40 -13.42 -0.28 -8.52
CA SER A 40 -12.55 -1.47 -8.50
C SER A 40 -13.09 -2.62 -9.34
N ASP A 41 -14.40 -2.88 -9.27
CA ASP A 41 -15.06 -3.89 -10.09
C ASP A 41 -16.50 -3.46 -10.43
N PRO A 42 -16.68 -2.54 -11.41
CA PRO A 42 -17.97 -1.94 -11.73
C PRO A 42 -19.00 -2.94 -12.27
N GLY A 43 -18.56 -4.14 -12.67
CA GLY A 43 -19.45 -5.19 -13.18
C GLY A 43 -20.09 -6.03 -12.07
N MET A 44 -19.52 -6.04 -10.86
CA MET A 44 -19.98 -6.87 -9.74
C MET A 44 -20.36 -6.07 -8.50
N THR A 45 -19.65 -4.99 -8.20
CA THR A 45 -19.80 -4.24 -6.95
C THR A 45 -19.73 -2.74 -7.19
N ASN A 46 -20.12 -1.97 -6.18
CA ASN A 46 -19.87 -0.52 -6.12
C ASN A 46 -18.58 -0.18 -5.36
N ALA A 47 -17.71 -1.17 -5.12
CA ALA A 47 -16.44 -0.94 -4.44
C ALA A 47 -15.57 0.03 -5.26
N ASN A 48 -14.97 0.98 -4.56
CA ASN A 48 -14.14 2.01 -5.15
C ASN A 48 -12.99 2.35 -4.19
N MET A 49 -11.95 2.99 -4.71
CA MET A 49 -10.74 3.35 -3.98
C MET A 49 -10.14 4.67 -4.49
N GLN A 50 -9.27 5.28 -3.69
CA GLN A 50 -8.36 6.33 -4.14
C GLN A 50 -6.92 5.87 -3.92
N LEU A 51 -6.07 6.04 -4.92
CA LEU A 51 -4.64 5.78 -4.80
C LEU A 51 -3.97 7.04 -4.23
N VAL A 52 -3.34 6.88 -3.06
CA VAL A 52 -2.54 7.94 -2.42
C VAL A 52 -1.07 7.56 -2.52
N VAL A 53 -0.28 8.43 -3.13
CA VAL A 53 1.18 8.30 -3.24
C VAL A 53 1.81 9.24 -2.22
N VAL A 54 2.63 8.69 -1.34
CA VAL A 54 3.34 9.45 -0.29
C VAL A 54 4.85 9.25 -0.38
N SER A 55 5.58 10.26 0.07
CA SER A 55 7.03 10.19 0.31
C SER A 55 7.28 9.72 1.73
N VAL A 56 8.30 8.89 1.91
CA VAL A 56 8.80 8.43 3.21
C VAL A 56 10.30 8.66 3.19
N ASP A 57 10.80 9.30 4.24
CA ASP A 57 12.23 9.44 4.42
C ASP A 57 12.72 8.15 5.10
N MET A 58 13.60 7.44 4.41
CA MET A 58 14.30 6.28 4.96
C MET A 58 15.69 6.77 5.36
N ASP A 59 16.04 6.61 6.64
CA ASP A 59 17.43 6.79 7.04
C ASP A 59 18.30 5.77 6.29
N ASP A 60 19.61 6.02 6.11
CA ASP A 60 20.53 5.18 5.31
C ASP A 60 20.59 3.70 5.74
N GLN A 61 19.93 3.34 6.84
CA GLN A 61 19.67 1.97 7.24
C GLN A 61 18.30 1.56 6.68
N LEU A 62 18.30 0.63 5.71
CA LEU A 62 17.11 -0.05 5.17
C LEU A 62 16.42 -0.96 6.22
N GLU A 63 16.42 -0.55 7.48
CA GLU A 63 15.68 -1.21 8.53
C GLU A 63 14.19 -0.93 8.34
N ILE A 64 13.42 -2.01 8.35
CA ILE A 64 11.96 -1.95 8.28
C ILE A 64 11.47 -1.67 9.71
N PRO A 65 10.79 -0.55 9.97
CA PRO A 65 10.25 -0.26 11.29
C PRO A 65 9.24 -1.32 11.75
N ASP A 66 9.03 -1.41 13.07
CA ASP A 66 8.06 -2.35 13.64
C ASP A 66 6.62 -1.94 13.29
N PRO A 67 5.84 -2.81 12.64
CA PRO A 67 4.43 -2.55 12.34
C PRO A 67 3.54 -2.69 13.58
N LYS A 68 2.41 -2.01 13.58
CA LYS A 68 1.36 -1.99 14.61
C LYS A 68 0.08 -2.61 14.07
N LEU A 69 0.15 -3.90 13.76
CA LEU A 69 -0.94 -4.66 13.17
C LEU A 69 -2.12 -4.85 14.14
N GLU A 70 -3.34 -4.81 13.63
CA GLU A 70 -4.54 -5.11 14.41
C GLU A 70 -4.71 -6.62 14.64
N ALA A 71 -5.62 -6.96 15.57
CA ALA A 71 -5.91 -8.36 15.87
C ALA A 71 -6.55 -9.06 14.67
N GLY A 72 -5.83 -10.03 14.10
CA GLY A 72 -6.27 -10.80 12.93
C GLY A 72 -5.50 -10.46 11.66
N GLU A 73 -4.64 -9.45 11.68
CA GLU A 73 -3.78 -9.08 10.57
C GLU A 73 -2.42 -9.80 10.64
N PHE A 74 -1.98 -10.30 9.49
CA PHE A 74 -0.69 -10.98 9.33
C PHE A 74 0.03 -10.43 8.11
N ILE A 75 0.64 -9.26 8.28
CA ILE A 75 1.27 -8.50 7.19
C ILE A 75 2.79 -8.59 7.30
N VAL A 76 3.46 -8.76 6.16
CA VAL A 76 4.92 -8.76 6.06
C VAL A 76 5.34 -7.68 5.07
N THR A 77 6.05 -6.67 5.57
CA THR A 77 6.57 -5.57 4.75
C THR A 77 7.86 -5.97 4.03
N LYS A 78 7.98 -5.56 2.76
CA LYS A 78 9.19 -5.70 1.95
C LYS A 78 9.47 -4.39 1.22
N VAL A 79 10.66 -3.85 1.41
CA VAL A 79 11.17 -2.71 0.63
C VAL A 79 11.85 -3.27 -0.61
N VAL A 80 11.45 -2.77 -1.77
CA VAL A 80 11.97 -3.19 -3.07
C VAL A 80 12.29 -1.94 -3.86
N GLU A 81 13.45 -1.92 -4.52
CA GLU A 81 13.77 -0.84 -5.45
C GLU A 81 12.76 -0.82 -6.60
N LEU A 82 12.28 0.36 -6.97
CA LEU A 82 11.23 0.51 -7.98
C LEU A 82 11.63 -0.12 -9.33
N ALA A 83 12.91 -0.04 -9.70
CA ALA A 83 13.45 -0.65 -10.92
C ALA A 83 13.33 -2.19 -10.91
N GLU A 84 13.39 -2.80 -9.73
CA GLU A 84 13.38 -4.26 -9.53
C GLU A 84 11.98 -4.80 -9.15
N LEU A 85 10.98 -3.93 -9.00
CA LEU A 85 9.63 -4.29 -8.56
C LEU A 85 9.03 -5.40 -9.43
N LYS A 86 9.07 -5.25 -10.75
CA LYS A 86 8.53 -6.24 -11.70
C LYS A 86 9.21 -7.60 -11.56
N ALA A 87 10.54 -7.61 -11.57
CA ALA A 87 11.32 -8.85 -11.45
C ALA A 87 11.07 -9.55 -10.12
N THR A 88 10.95 -8.78 -9.03
CA THR A 88 10.65 -9.29 -7.70
C THR A 88 9.28 -9.97 -7.64
N LEU A 89 8.24 -9.32 -8.18
CA LEU A 89 6.88 -9.89 -8.23
C LEU A 89 6.81 -11.17 -9.09
N GLU A 90 7.49 -11.18 -10.24
CA GLU A 90 7.57 -12.36 -11.11
C GLU A 90 8.30 -13.54 -10.45
N ASN A 91 9.28 -13.28 -9.58
CA ASN A 91 9.96 -14.32 -8.82
C ASN A 91 9.05 -14.88 -7.72
N TYR A 92 8.33 -14.00 -7.02
CA TYR A 92 7.40 -14.40 -5.98
C TYR A 92 6.28 -15.32 -6.50
N ASP A 93 5.69 -15.02 -7.67
CA ASP A 93 4.66 -15.86 -8.29
C ASP A 93 5.15 -17.30 -8.58
N LYS A 94 6.44 -17.47 -8.91
CA LYS A 94 7.04 -18.78 -9.19
C LYS A 94 7.32 -19.59 -7.93
N GLU A 95 7.74 -18.93 -6.86
CA GLU A 95 8.17 -19.59 -5.61
C GLU A 95 6.99 -19.85 -4.66
N VAL A 96 6.01 -18.96 -4.66
CA VAL A 96 4.83 -19.01 -3.79
C VAL A 96 3.64 -18.69 -4.68
N ARG A 97 2.56 -19.47 -4.64
CA ARG A 97 1.33 -19.13 -5.38
C ARG A 97 0.72 -17.84 -4.80
N LEU A 98 1.20 -16.69 -5.29
CA LEU A 98 0.78 -15.36 -4.86
C LEU A 98 -0.08 -14.74 -5.96
N VAL A 99 -1.24 -14.23 -5.57
CA VAL A 99 -2.04 -13.39 -6.48
C VAL A 99 -1.54 -11.96 -6.32
N VAL A 100 -0.90 -11.44 -7.36
CA VAL A 100 -0.45 -10.04 -7.40
C VAL A 100 -1.56 -9.18 -7.99
N HIS A 101 -2.02 -8.18 -7.23
CA HIS A 101 -2.94 -7.16 -7.72
C HIS A 101 -2.16 -5.88 -8.03
N GLU A 102 -2.16 -5.46 -9.30
CA GLU A 102 -1.51 -4.24 -9.77
C GLU A 102 -2.57 -3.27 -10.29
N THR A 103 -2.61 -2.06 -9.72
CA THR A 103 -3.48 -0.97 -10.18
C THR A 103 -2.60 0.21 -10.61
N MET A 104 -2.21 0.23 -11.88
CA MET A 104 -1.60 1.40 -12.52
C MET A 104 -2.38 1.73 -13.79
N SER A 105 -3.18 2.79 -13.74
CA SER A 105 -3.79 3.39 -14.93
C SER A 105 -2.77 4.34 -15.55
N LEU A 106 -2.35 4.06 -16.79
CA LEU A 106 -1.49 4.90 -17.63
C LEU A 106 -2.15 6.25 -17.98
#